data_AF-A0A834BCT0-F1
#
_entry.id   AF-A0A834BCT0-F1
#
_cell.length_a   1.000
_cell.length_b   1.000
_cell.length_c   1.000
_cell.angle_alpha   90.00
_cell.angle_beta   90.00
_cell.angle_gamma   90.00
#
_symmetry.space_group_name_H-M   'P 1'
#
loop_
_entity.id
_entity.type
_entity.pdbx_description
1 polymer ?
#
loop_
_entity_poly.entity_id
_entity_poly.type
_entity_poly.pdbx_seq_one_letter_code
_entity_poly.pdbx_strand_id
1 'polypeptide(L)'
;MQASSLEDLRVKLEKEGFANISYVVVNHQGPPSRSKYVQLKKKVSEHIPVYQQEENQTDVWTLLHGSKDDFLIYDRCGRLVYHLGLPFSILGFPYVEQAIKFAYCEEKCGNCSFTVFFSIIFAGRKKEIF
;
A
#
# COMPACT_ATOMS: atom_id res chain seq x y z
N MET A 1 15.66 -4.75 -1.88
CA MET A 1 15.00 -3.73 -1.03
C MET A 1 13.49 -3.89 -1.19
N GLN A 2 12.67 -3.77 -0.14
CA GLN A 2 11.21 -3.94 -0.26
C GLN A 2 10.53 -3.03 -1.31
N ALA A 3 11.19 -1.97 -1.79
CA ALA A 3 10.66 -1.11 -2.87
C ALA A 3 10.63 -1.74 -4.24
N SER A 4 11.72 -2.38 -4.64
CA SER A 4 11.78 -3.09 -5.91
C SER A 4 10.84 -4.30 -5.89
N SER A 5 10.77 -4.99 -4.75
CA SER A 5 9.91 -6.17 -4.56
C SER A 5 8.40 -5.88 -4.69
N LEU A 6 7.96 -4.63 -4.53
CA LEU A 6 6.54 -4.29 -4.69
C LEU A 6 6.11 -4.30 -6.16
N GLU A 7 6.99 -3.88 -7.07
CA GLU A 7 6.74 -4.00 -8.51
C GLU A 7 6.72 -5.47 -8.94
N ASP A 8 7.63 -6.29 -8.41
CA ASP A 8 7.64 -7.72 -8.68
C ASP A 8 6.31 -8.37 -8.26
N LEU A 9 5.78 -8.02 -7.08
CA LEU A 9 4.47 -8.47 -6.63
C LEU A 9 3.33 -7.99 -7.53
N ARG A 10 3.33 -6.72 -7.94
CA ARG A 10 2.34 -6.15 -8.86
C ARG A 10 2.31 -6.91 -10.18
N VAL A 11 3.47 -7.06 -10.83
CA VAL A 11 3.62 -7.76 -12.11
C VAL A 11 3.23 -9.23 -11.98
N LYS A 12 3.57 -9.88 -10.86
CA LYS A 12 3.18 -11.26 -10.59
C LYS A 12 1.66 -11.41 -10.53
N LEU A 13 0.99 -10.59 -9.73
CA LEU A 13 -0.47 -10.62 -9.57
C LEU A 13 -1.20 -10.35 -10.89
N GLU A 14 -0.72 -9.38 -11.67
CA GLU A 14 -1.26 -9.07 -13.00
C GLU A 14 -1.15 -10.27 -13.96
N LYS A 15 0.00 -10.95 -14.00
CA LYS A 15 0.20 -12.17 -14.82
C LYS A 15 -0.67 -13.34 -14.39
N GLU A 16 -1.04 -13.41 -13.11
CA GLU A 16 -1.92 -14.43 -12.56
C GLU A 16 -3.42 -14.10 -12.74
N GLY A 17 -3.76 -12.97 -13.36
CA GLY A 17 -5.13 -12.54 -13.63
C GLY A 17 -5.77 -11.67 -12.55
N PHE A 18 -5.01 -11.28 -11.51
CA PHE A 18 -5.44 -10.31 -10.50
C PHE A 18 -5.20 -8.87 -11.03
N ALA A 19 -6.05 -8.45 -11.97
CA ALA A 19 -5.97 -7.15 -12.62
C ALA A 19 -6.68 -6.03 -11.82
N ASN A 20 -6.53 -4.77 -12.24
CA ASN A 20 -7.22 -3.60 -11.67
C ASN A 20 -6.97 -3.37 -10.16
N ILE A 21 -5.81 -3.79 -9.68
CA ILE A 21 -5.33 -3.48 -8.34
C ILE A 21 -4.54 -2.18 -8.38
N SER A 22 -4.96 -1.18 -7.61
CA SER A 22 -4.22 0.09 -7.49
C SER A 22 -3.21 -0.01 -6.35
N TYR A 23 -1.99 0.49 -6.54
CA TYR A 23 -0.93 0.50 -5.52
C TYR A 23 -0.52 1.94 -5.24
N VAL A 24 -0.25 2.30 -3.99
CA VAL A 24 0.32 3.61 -3.65
C VAL A 24 1.29 3.51 -2.49
N VAL A 25 2.43 4.19 -2.62
CA VAL A 25 3.41 4.36 -1.54
C VAL A 25 3.23 5.74 -0.90
N VAL A 26 2.83 5.78 0.36
CA VAL A 26 2.68 7.03 1.13
C VAL A 26 3.96 7.31 1.92
N ASN A 27 4.65 8.42 1.61
CA ASN A 27 5.79 8.91 2.38
C ASN A 27 5.32 9.79 3.55
N HIS A 28 6.02 9.73 4.68
CA HIS A 28 5.68 10.49 5.87
C HIS A 28 5.87 12.01 5.67
N GLN A 29 5.08 12.83 6.36
CA GLN A 29 5.19 14.30 6.28
C GLN A 29 6.40 14.89 7.01
N GLY A 30 7.06 14.13 7.89
CA GLY A 30 8.21 14.63 8.65
C GLY A 30 9.41 15.07 7.78
N PRO A 31 10.19 16.09 8.18
CA PRO A 31 11.36 16.57 7.43
C PRO A 31 12.38 15.49 7.02
N PRO A 32 12.68 14.47 7.86
CA PRO A 32 13.58 13.39 7.47
C PRO A 32 13.07 12.55 6.30
N SER A 33 11.77 12.37 6.17
CA SER A 33 11.17 11.61 5.07
C SER A 33 11.02 12.45 3.81
N ARG A 34 10.63 13.73 3.94
CA ARG A 34 10.54 14.67 2.81
C ARG A 34 11.88 14.89 2.11
N SER A 35 12.95 15.11 2.88
CA SER A 35 14.31 15.27 2.33
C SER A 35 14.80 14.05 1.53
N LYS A 36 14.24 12.86 1.82
CA LYS A 36 14.57 11.59 1.14
C LYS A 36 13.58 11.21 0.03
N TYR A 37 12.60 12.05 -0.30
CA TYR A 37 11.55 11.76 -1.29
C TYR A 37 12.13 11.33 -2.65
N VAL A 38 13.11 12.08 -3.19
CA VAL A 38 13.74 11.77 -4.49
C VAL A 38 14.39 10.38 -4.47
N GLN A 39 15.04 10.01 -3.36
CA GLN A 39 15.64 8.68 -3.20
C GLN A 39 14.61 7.57 -2.99
N LEU A 40 13.44 7.88 -2.43
CA LEU A 40 12.32 6.94 -2.38
C LEU A 40 11.76 6.72 -3.78
N LYS A 41 11.44 7.80 -4.50
CA LYS A 41 10.89 7.73 -5.85
C LYS A 41 11.78 6.94 -6.81
N LYS A 42 13.10 7.14 -6.78
CA LYS A 42 14.07 6.36 -7.58
C LYS A 42 14.10 4.84 -7.27
N LYS A 43 13.60 4.42 -6.11
CA LYS A 43 13.60 3.00 -5.68
C LYS A 43 12.25 2.32 -5.95
N VAL A 44 11.21 3.09 -6.25
CA VAL A 44 9.86 2.61 -6.53
C VAL A 44 9.66 2.66 -8.05
N SER A 45 8.96 1.67 -8.60
CA SER A 45 8.60 1.64 -10.02
C SER A 45 7.78 2.88 -10.41
N GLU A 46 7.94 3.36 -11.65
CA GLU A 46 7.13 4.47 -12.18
C GLU A 46 5.64 4.12 -12.29
N HIS A 47 5.31 2.82 -12.31
CA HIS A 47 3.94 2.31 -12.28
C HIS A 47 3.27 2.42 -10.90
N ILE A 48 4.03 2.75 -9.86
CA ILE A 48 3.53 2.85 -8.49
C ILE A 48 3.68 4.30 -8.01
N PRO A 49 2.58 5.05 -7.85
CA PRO A 49 2.64 6.41 -7.34
C PRO A 49 3.27 6.46 -5.94
N VAL A 50 4.16 7.43 -5.75
CA VAL A 50 4.74 7.79 -4.45
C VAL A 50 4.16 9.11 -4.00
N TYR A 51 3.22 9.05 -3.07
CA TYR A 51 2.56 10.20 -2.48
C TYR A 51 3.40 10.77 -1.34
N GLN A 52 3.76 12.05 -1.42
CA GLN A 52 4.43 12.78 -0.35
C GLN A 52 3.39 13.58 0.42
N GLN A 53 3.22 13.30 1.71
CA GLN A 53 2.37 14.12 2.58
C GLN A 53 3.01 15.48 2.84
N GLU A 54 2.19 16.53 2.92
CA GLU A 54 2.60 17.89 3.30
C GLU A 54 2.83 18.03 4.80
N GLU A 55 3.76 18.90 5.21
CA GLU A 55 4.22 19.01 6.61
C GLU A 55 3.08 19.27 7.61
N ASN A 56 2.07 20.03 7.22
CA ASN A 56 0.90 20.38 8.05
C ASN A 56 -0.35 19.55 7.72
N GLN A 57 -0.22 18.52 6.88
CA GLN A 57 -1.33 17.63 6.55
C GLN A 57 -1.60 16.67 7.72
N THR A 58 -2.86 16.25 7.89
CA THR A 58 -3.19 15.12 8.77
C THR A 58 -2.37 13.89 8.39
N ASP A 59 -1.64 13.33 9.36
CA ASP A 59 -0.83 12.15 9.15
C ASP A 59 -1.70 10.94 8.83
N VAL A 60 -1.63 10.49 7.57
CA VAL A 60 -2.31 9.28 7.09
C VAL A 60 -1.91 8.07 7.92
N TRP A 61 -0.66 7.99 8.38
CA TRP A 61 -0.18 6.86 9.17
C TRP A 61 -0.82 6.80 10.55
N THR A 62 -0.83 7.92 11.26
CA THR A 62 -1.53 8.03 12.54
C THR A 62 -3.04 7.81 12.39
N LEU A 63 -3.67 8.40 11.37
CA LEU A 63 -5.11 8.28 11.12
C LEU A 63 -5.54 6.82 10.89
N LEU A 64 -4.73 6.05 10.17
CA LEU A 64 -5.03 4.66 9.83
C LEU A 64 -4.40 3.65 10.80
N HIS A 65 -3.86 4.12 11.93
CA HIS A 65 -3.13 3.30 12.91
C HIS A 65 -1.98 2.46 12.29
N GLY A 66 -1.40 2.94 11.18
CA GLY A 66 -0.35 2.26 10.46
C GLY A 66 1.05 2.63 10.98
N SER A 67 1.95 1.65 10.90
CA SER A 67 3.36 1.78 11.24
C SER A 67 4.26 1.71 10.01
N LYS A 68 5.57 1.87 10.22
CA LYS A 68 6.56 1.78 9.14
C LYS A 68 6.57 0.39 8.52
N ASP A 69 6.60 0.38 7.19
CA ASP A 69 6.59 -0.81 6.34
C ASP A 69 5.30 -1.64 6.47
N ASP A 70 4.21 -1.07 6.98
CA ASP A 70 2.91 -1.74 7.02
C ASP A 70 2.21 -1.71 5.66
N PHE A 71 1.46 -2.77 5.36
CA PHE A 71 0.50 -2.81 4.25
C PHE A 71 -0.93 -2.64 4.78
N LEU A 72 -1.65 -1.69 4.19
CA LEU A 72 -3.07 -1.46 4.43
C LEU A 72 -3.82 -1.83 3.16
N ILE A 73 -4.45 -3.00 3.16
CA ILE A 73 -5.11 -3.57 1.98
C ILE A 73 -6.61 -3.32 2.13
N TYR A 74 -7.15 -2.58 1.16
CA TYR A 74 -8.58 -2.33 1.07
C TYR A 74 -9.18 -3.18 -0.03
N ASP A 75 -10.41 -3.63 0.21
CA ASP A 75 -11.20 -4.31 -0.81
C ASP A 75 -11.80 -3.32 -1.82
N ARG A 76 -12.55 -3.86 -2.79
CA ARG A 76 -13.27 -3.11 -3.82
C ARG A 76 -14.37 -2.19 -3.30
N CYS A 77 -14.77 -2.34 -2.04
CA CYS A 77 -15.79 -1.52 -1.39
C CYS A 77 -15.14 -0.40 -0.55
N GLY A 78 -13.81 -0.28 -0.57
CA GLY A 78 -13.06 0.72 0.20
C GLY A 78 -12.95 0.38 1.69
N ARG A 79 -13.10 -0.88 2.09
CA ARG A 79 -12.95 -1.29 3.51
C ARG A 79 -11.55 -1.84 3.74
N LEU A 80 -10.91 -1.43 4.85
CA LEU A 80 -9.65 -2.02 5.29
C LEU A 80 -9.90 -3.46 5.73
N VAL A 81 -9.41 -4.43 4.96
CA VAL A 81 -9.62 -5.87 5.23
C VAL A 81 -8.36 -6.54 5.77
N TYR A 82 -7.18 -6.02 5.44
CA TYR A 82 -5.93 -6.45 6.06
C TYR A 82 -5.04 -5.27 6.44
N HIS A 83 -4.48 -5.37 7.64
CA HIS A 83 -3.40 -4.53 8.14
C HIS A 83 -2.24 -5.46 8.50
N LEU A 84 -1.18 -5.44 7.68
CA LEU A 84 -0.02 -6.29 7.87
C LEU A 84 1.16 -5.43 8.28
N GLY A 85 1.60 -5.56 9.53
CA GLY A 85 2.87 -5.02 9.99
C GLY A 85 3.99 -6.05 9.95
N LEU A 86 5.20 -5.65 10.35
CA LEU A 86 6.33 -6.57 10.49
C LEU A 86 6.00 -7.70 11.50
N PRO A 87 6.44 -8.95 11.25
CA PRO A 87 7.24 -9.41 10.10
C PRO A 87 6.40 -9.79 8.86
N PHE A 88 5.07 -9.75 8.95
CA PHE A 88 4.16 -10.20 7.89
C PHE A 88 4.15 -9.28 6.67
N SER A 89 4.57 -8.03 6.82
CA SER A 89 4.71 -7.09 5.71
C SER A 89 5.94 -7.30 4.84
N ILE A 90 6.84 -8.23 5.18
CA ILE A 90 8.04 -8.49 4.39
C ILE A 90 7.65 -9.19 3.08
N LEU A 91 7.82 -8.51 1.95
CA LEU A 91 7.49 -9.00 0.60
C LEU A 91 8.24 -10.26 0.13
N GLY A 92 9.23 -10.73 0.91
CA GLY A 92 9.86 -12.04 0.70
C GLY A 92 9.03 -13.23 1.18
N PHE A 93 7.97 -12.97 1.95
CA PHE A 93 7.02 -13.98 2.46
C PHE A 93 5.65 -13.85 1.77
N PRO A 94 4.83 -14.91 1.77
CA PRO A 94 3.60 -14.93 0.98
C PRO A 94 2.44 -14.12 1.59
N TYR A 95 2.60 -13.55 2.78
CA TYR A 95 1.49 -12.98 3.54
C TYR A 95 0.82 -11.80 2.84
N VAL A 96 1.61 -10.86 2.31
CA VAL A 96 1.07 -9.71 1.56
C VAL A 96 0.36 -10.19 0.29
N GLU A 97 0.99 -11.08 -0.47
CA GLU A 97 0.39 -11.64 -1.68
C GLU A 97 -0.93 -12.37 -1.39
N GLN A 98 -0.97 -13.23 -0.37
CA GLN A 98 -2.17 -13.96 0.03
C GLN A 98 -3.27 -13.03 0.50
N ALA A 99 -2.95 -12.03 1.32
CA ALA A 99 -3.93 -11.04 1.78
C ALA A 99 -4.54 -10.26 0.61
N ILE A 100 -3.73 -9.89 -0.39
CA ILE A 100 -4.23 -9.25 -1.62
C ILE A 100 -5.17 -10.20 -2.38
N LYS A 101 -4.77 -11.45 -2.59
CA LYS A 101 -5.60 -12.44 -3.30
C LYS A 101 -6.92 -12.71 -2.58
N PHE A 102 -6.90 -12.80 -1.26
CA PHE A 102 -8.12 -12.97 -0.46
C PHE A 102 -9.02 -11.73 -0.54
N ALA A 103 -8.47 -10.53 -0.36
CA ALA A 103 -9.21 -9.28 -0.50
C ALA A 103 -9.82 -9.09 -1.90
N TYR A 104 -9.13 -9.58 -2.95
CA TYR A 104 -9.59 -9.53 -4.33
C TYR A 104 -10.79 -10.46 -4.57
N CYS A 105 -10.72 -11.69 -4.05
CA CYS A 105 -11.77 -12.70 -4.22
C CYS A 105 -12.99 -12.48 -3.31
N GLU A 106 -12.89 -11.65 -2.27
CA GLU A 106 -13.99 -11.47 -1.33
C GLU A 106 -15.12 -10.64 -1.94
N GLU A 107 -16.31 -11.27 -2.09
CA GLU A 107 -17.42 -10.65 -2.80
C GLU A 107 -18.33 -9.73 -1.97
N LYS A 108 -18.02 -9.51 -0.69
CA LYS A 108 -19.01 -9.01 0.27
C LYS A 108 -19.06 -7.49 0.39
N CYS A 109 -19.37 -6.74 -0.66
CA CYS A 109 -19.88 -5.37 -0.43
C CYS A 109 -21.26 -5.49 0.22
N GLY A 110 -21.44 -4.92 1.42
CA GLY A 110 -22.74 -4.90 2.12
C GLY A 110 -23.80 -4.06 1.37
N ASN A 111 -24.79 -3.50 2.08
CA ASN A 111 -25.81 -2.65 1.42
C ASN A 111 -25.16 -1.56 0.54
N CYS A 112 -25.56 -1.52 -0.73
CA CYS A 112 -24.95 -0.82 -1.87
C CYS A 112 -24.88 0.72 -1.80
N SER A 113 -25.04 1.35 -0.64
CA SER A 113 -25.11 2.82 -0.53
C SER A 113 -23.73 3.50 -0.43
N PHE A 114 -22.63 2.74 -0.40
CA PHE A 114 -21.25 3.25 -0.28
C PHE A 114 -20.30 2.65 -1.34
N THR A 115 -20.76 2.44 -2.58
CA THR A 115 -19.90 1.92 -3.64
C THR A 115 -18.99 3.02 -4.19
N VAL A 116 -17.78 3.15 -3.65
CA VAL A 116 -16.69 3.88 -4.32
C VAL A 116 -16.00 2.92 -5.28
N PHE A 117 -15.96 3.27 -6.56
CA PHE A 117 -15.63 2.39 -7.71
C PHE A 117 -14.16 1.90 -7.83
N PHE A 118 -13.36 1.92 -6.76
CA PHE A 118 -11.94 1.56 -6.86
C PHE A 118 -11.47 0.66 -5.71
N SER A 119 -10.85 -0.48 -6.05
CA SER A 119 -9.97 -1.22 -5.15
C SER A 119 -8.65 -0.45 -5.01
N ILE A 120 -8.39 0.16 -3.85
CA ILE A 120 -7.16 0.91 -3.57
C ILE A 120 -6.31 0.13 -2.57
N ILE A 121 -5.14 -0.36 -2.99
CA ILE A 121 -4.16 -0.91 -2.06
C ILE A 121 -3.19 0.19 -1.65
N PHE A 122 -3.23 0.55 -0.37
CA PHE A 122 -2.22 1.40 0.24
C PHE A 122 -1.05 0.52 0.67
N ALA A 123 -0.10 0.32 -0.24
CA ALA A 123 1.23 -0.18 0.09
C ALA A 123 2.09 0.98 0.60
N GLY A 124 1.67 1.59 1.71
CA GLY A 124 2.40 2.73 2.19
C GLY A 124 3.76 2.31 2.76
N ARG A 125 4.77 3.15 2.57
CA ARG A 125 6.07 2.95 3.18
C ARG A 125 6.39 4.22 3.94
N LYS A 126 6.19 4.23 5.26
CA LYS A 126 6.79 5.25 6.12
C LYS A 126 8.32 5.08 6.02
N LYS A 127 8.94 5.70 5.02
CA LYS A 127 10.39 5.64 4.85
C LYS A 127 11.02 6.58 5.87
N GLU A 128 11.05 6.16 7.12
CA GLU A 128 12.01 6.65 8.10
C GLU A 128 13.18 5.68 8.04
N ILE A 129 14.20 5.99 7.22
CA ILE A 129 15.49 5.31 7.36
C ILE A 129 16.15 5.94 8.59
N PHE A 130 16.01 5.31 9.75
CA PHE A 130 16.96 4.30 10.25
C PHE A 130 16.19 3.03 10.63
#